data_AF-A0ABD4XK90-F1
#
_entry.id   AF-A0ABD4XK90-F1
#
_cell.length_a   1.000
_cell.length_b   1.000
_cell.length_c   1.000
_cell.angle_alpha   90.00
_cell.angle_beta   90.00
_cell.angle_gamma   90.00
#
_symmetry.space_group_name_H-M   'P 1'
#
loop_
_entity.id
_entity.type
_entity.pdbx_description
1 polymer ?
#
loop_
_entity_poly.entity_id
_entity_poly.type
_entity_poly.pdbx_seq_one_letter_code
_entity_poly.pdbx_strand_id
1 'polypeptide(L)' 'MSEKLIQLRVEEDVKDKADAIFKAQGLTTQSAIKMFLTQVAHTGESPFDHLFKN' A
#
# COMPACT_ATOMS: atom_id res chain seq x y z
N MET A 1 -6.52 21.80 -0.42
CA MET A 1 -6.08 20.46 -0.84
C MET A 1 -7.32 19.62 -1.09
N SER A 2 -7.48 19.05 -2.28
CA SER A 2 -8.61 18.15 -2.57
C SER A 2 -8.18 16.72 -2.28
N GLU A 3 -8.84 16.05 -1.34
CA GLU A 3 -8.63 14.64 -1.08
C GLU A 3 -9.44 13.79 -2.07
N LYS A 4 -8.87 12.67 -2.52
CA LYS A 4 -9.57 11.67 -3.35
C LYS A 4 -9.64 10.35 -2.60
N LEU A 5 -10.81 9.72 -2.63
CA LEU A 5 -11.04 8.40 -2.05
C LEU A 5 -10.59 7.31 -3.04
N ILE A 6 -9.90 6.30 -2.52
CA ILE A 6 -9.54 5.09 -3.27
C ILE A 6 -10.34 3.93 -2.68
N GLN A 7 -11.13 3.26 -3.53
CA GLN A 7 -11.88 2.07 -3.19
C GLN A 7 -11.35 0.91 -4.04
N LEU A 8 -11.00 -0.20 -3.41
CA LEU A 8 -10.46 -1.38 -4.07
C LEU A 8 -11.10 -2.63 -3.50
N ARG A 9 -11.27 -3.65 -4.34
CA ARG A 9 -11.71 -4.99 -3.93
C ARG A 9 -10.48 -5.90 -3.84
N VAL A 10 -10.39 -6.63 -2.75
CA VAL A 10 -9.38 -7.66 -2.48
C VAL A 10 -10.07 -8.84 -1.82
N GLU A 11 -9.50 -10.02 -2.00
CA GLU A 11 -9.95 -11.21 -1.29
C GLU A 11 -9.85 -11.01 0.23
N GLU A 12 -10.79 -11.61 0.96
CA GLU A 12 -10.90 -11.48 2.42
C GLU A 12 -9.61 -11.95 3.11
N ASP A 13 -9.06 -13.09 2.69
CA ASP A 13 -7.86 -13.66 3.30
C ASP A 13 -6.61 -12.78 3.09
N VAL A 14 -6.49 -12.14 1.93
CA VAL A 14 -5.42 -11.17 1.62
C VAL A 14 -5.55 -9.96 2.54
N LYS A 15 -6.77 -9.45 2.70
CA LYS A 15 -7.05 -8.29 3.55
C LYS A 15 -6.72 -8.57 5.02
N ASP A 16 -7.14 -9.72 5.53
CA ASP A 16 -6.94 -10.09 6.93
C ASP A 16 -5.46 -10.30 7.25
N LYS A 17 -4.73 -10.98 6.36
CA LYS A 17 -3.26 -11.16 6.50
C LYS A 17 -2.54 -9.82 6.50
N ALA A 18 -2.87 -8.93 5.55
CA ALA A 18 -2.26 -7.61 5.48
C ALA A 18 -2.53 -6.78 6.73
N ASP A 19 -3.78 -6.77 7.22
CA ASP A 19 -4.14 -6.09 8.46
C ASP A 19 -3.37 -6.60 9.66
N ALA A 20 -3.25 -7.93 9.83
CA ALA A 20 -2.51 -8.50 10.94
C ALA A 20 -1.03 -8.08 10.94
N ILE A 21 -0.39 -8.10 9.76
CA ILE A 21 1.01 -7.69 9.59
C ILE A 21 1.19 -6.21 9.91
N PHE A 22 0.37 -5.33 9.31
CA PHE A 22 0.50 -3.89 9.56
C PHE A 22 0.14 -3.53 11.00
N LYS A 23 -0.84 -4.19 11.60
CA LYS A 23 -1.21 -3.98 13.01
C LYS A 23 -0.07 -4.34 13.95
N ALA A 24 0.68 -5.41 13.67
CA ALA A 24 1.86 -5.77 14.46
C ALA A 24 2.96 -4.68 14.39
N GLN A 25 2.95 -3.83 13.36
CA GLN A 25 3.85 -2.70 13.18
C GLN A 25 3.25 -1.37 13.69
N GLY A 26 2.07 -1.39 14.31
CA GLY A 26 1.36 -0.18 14.75
C GLY A 26 0.71 0.61 13.61
N LEU A 27 0.49 -0.01 12.45
CA LEU A 27 -0.07 0.60 11.25
C LEU A 27 -1.45 0.02 10.93
N THR A 28 -2.25 0.80 10.22
CA THR A 28 -3.45 0.31 9.53
C THR A 28 -3.13 0.05 8.07
N THR A 29 -3.90 -0.81 7.40
CA THR A 29 -3.77 -0.98 5.95
C THR A 29 -3.98 0.33 5.21
N GLN A 30 -4.90 1.20 5.65
CA GLN A 30 -5.10 2.51 5.04
C GLN A 30 -3.86 3.43 5.16
N SER A 31 -3.22 3.47 6.33
CA SER A 31 -1.99 4.26 6.49
C SER A 31 -0.83 3.70 5.68
N ALA A 32 -0.70 2.37 5.59
CA ALA A 32 0.31 1.71 4.77
C ALA A 32 0.11 2.03 3.27
N ILE A 33 -1.12 1.95 2.77
CA ILE A 33 -1.44 2.31 1.38
C ILE A 33 -1.20 3.80 1.11
N LYS A 34 -1.53 4.69 2.06
CA LYS A 34 -1.22 6.12 1.94
C LYS A 34 0.29 6.34 1.82
N MET A 35 1.09 5.71 2.69
CA MET A 35 2.57 5.80 2.63
C MET A 35 3.12 5.25 1.32
N PHE A 36 2.61 4.11 0.86
CA PHE A 36 2.96 3.51 -0.43
C PHE A 36 2.75 4.50 -1.59
N LEU A 37 1.56 5.08 -1.70
CA LEU A 37 1.23 6.02 -2.77
C LEU A 37 2.07 7.29 -2.70
N THR A 38 2.31 7.81 -1.50
CA THR A 38 3.20 8.96 -1.29
C THR A 38 4.61 8.65 -1.78
N GLN A 39 5.15 7.47 -1.45
CA GLN A 39 6.49 7.11 -1.88
C GLN A 39 6.59 6.97 -3.39
N VAL A 40 5.65 6.27 -4.04
CA VAL A 40 5.63 6.16 -5.50
C VAL A 40 5.56 7.54 -6.17
N ALA A 41 4.72 8.44 -5.64
CA ALA A 41 4.61 9.79 -6.18
C ALA A 41 5.87 10.65 -5.95
N HIS A 42 6.60 10.43 -4.86
CA HIS A 42 7.81 11.17 -4.52
C HIS A 42 9.06 10.65 -5.24
N THR A 43 9.20 9.33 -5.38
CA THR A 43 10.38 8.71 -6.00
C THR A 43 10.24 8.61 -7.52
N GLY A 44 9.00 8.59 -8.04
CA GLY A 44 8.74 8.30 -9.45
C GLY A 44 8.96 6.82 -9.82
N GLU A 45 9.22 5.98 -8.82
CA GLU A 45 9.49 4.55 -8.99
C GLU A 45 8.41 3.73 -8.32
N SER A 46 7.87 2.75 -9.04
CA SER A 46 7.00 1.74 -8.46
C SER A 46 7.84 0.65 -7.77
N PRO A 47 7.31 -0.01 -6.72
CA PRO A 47 7.97 -1.18 -6.15
C PRO A 47 8.10 -2.36 -7.12
N PHE A 48 7.61 -2.24 -8.35
CA PHE A 48 7.74 -3.25 -9.41
C PHE A 48 8.83 -2.91 -10.45
N ASP A 49 9.43 -1.72 -10.43
CA ASP A 49 10.23 -1.19 -11.56
C ASP A 49 11.55 -1.94 -11.84
N HIS A 50 11.92 -2.87 -10.97
CA HIS A 50 13.10 -3.72 -11.10
C HIS A 50 12.82 -5.19 -10.75
N LEU A 51 11.55 -5.57 -10.59
CA LEU A 51 11.18 -6.90 -10.07
C LEU A 51 11.60 -8.05 -11.00
N PHE A 52 11.82 -7.75 -12.29
CA PHE A 52 12.21 -8.71 -13.32
C PHE A 52 13.53 -8.35 -14.02
N LYS A 53 14.28 -7.38 -13.48
CA LYS A 53 15.60 -7.05 -13.99
C LYS A 53 16.62 -7.90 -13.24
N ASN A 54 17.28 -8.79 -13.98
CA ASN A 54 18.38 -9.64 -13.51
C ASN A 54 19.57 -8.80 -13.02
#